data_AF-A0A1Q3KNN1-F1
#
_entry.id   AF-A0A1Q3KNN1-F1
#
_cell.length_a   1.000
_cell.length_b   1.000
_cell.length_c   1.000
_cell.angle_alpha   90.00
_cell.angle_beta   90.00
_cell.angle_gamma   90.00
#
_symmetry.space_group_name_H-M   'P 1'
#
loop_
_entity.id
_entity.type
_entity.pdbx_description
1 polymer ?
#
loop_
_entity_poly.entity_id
_entity_poly.type
_entity_poly.pdbx_seq_one_letter_code
_entity_poly.pdbx_strand_id
1 'polypeptide(L)'
;MHGIHARSVAYSLAATADRRHLAAFAFLSLPCIDPISRAAPRFAMALHWTIDTRSRLIVATAEGEIRAGEVRDYLAMVAGARVQDYRQLFDFSRASANFSPSETLELGVLIQVHQKQPSSSALAVVMPDRPAEAVARLLGIMATVQRPMRLFGKPEAALKWLGEPVARRLDKDLA
;
A
#
# COMPACT_ATOMS: atom_id res chain seq x y z
N MET A 1 9.89 -35.42 -35.20
CA MET A 1 9.67 -34.83 -36.55
C MET A 1 8.20 -34.95 -36.86
N HIS A 2 7.46 -33.83 -36.90
CA HIS A 2 6.04 -33.59 -37.25
C HIS A 2 5.73 -32.28 -36.47
N GLY A 3 5.21 -31.18 -36.99
CA GLY A 3 4.75 -30.76 -38.30
C GLY A 3 4.39 -29.27 -38.19
N ILE A 4 4.49 -28.57 -39.32
CA ILE A 4 4.32 -27.13 -39.53
C ILE A 4 2.85 -26.72 -39.36
N HIS A 5 2.58 -25.53 -38.80
CA HIS A 5 1.58 -24.61 -39.37
C HIS A 5 1.77 -23.17 -38.88
N ALA A 6 2.56 -22.41 -39.64
CA ALA A 6 2.41 -20.98 -39.75
C ALA A 6 1.13 -20.67 -40.54
N ARG A 7 0.31 -19.72 -40.07
CA ARG A 7 -0.75 -19.10 -40.86
C ARG A 7 -0.39 -17.63 -41.06
N SER A 8 0.15 -17.36 -42.23
CA SER A 8 0.11 -16.07 -42.94
C SER A 8 -1.19 -16.01 -43.75
N VAL A 9 -1.72 -14.80 -43.96
CA VAL A 9 -2.51 -14.24 -45.10
C VAL A 9 -3.30 -13.07 -44.49
N ALA A 10 -2.79 -11.84 -44.56
CA ALA A 10 -2.71 -10.90 -45.68
C ALA A 10 -3.98 -10.06 -45.90
N TYR A 11 -3.68 -8.77 -46.04
CA TYR A 11 -4.46 -7.56 -46.26
C TYR A 11 -5.46 -7.58 -47.43
N SER A 12 -6.33 -6.56 -47.35
CA SER A 12 -6.82 -5.71 -48.45
C SER A 12 -8.26 -5.97 -48.91
N LEU A 13 -9.14 -5.00 -48.65
CA LEU A 13 -9.74 -4.21 -49.73
C LEU A 13 -10.41 -2.95 -49.18
N ALA A 14 -9.95 -1.83 -49.72
CA ALA A 14 -10.54 -0.51 -49.61
C ALA A 14 -11.66 -0.32 -50.65
N ALA A 15 -12.31 0.85 -50.54
CA ALA A 15 -13.27 1.46 -51.45
C ALA A 15 -14.74 1.14 -51.11
N THR A 16 -15.67 2.09 -51.04
CA THR A 16 -15.79 3.32 -51.84
C THR A 16 -16.57 4.38 -51.08
N ALA A 17 -16.21 5.64 -51.34
CA ALA A 17 -16.92 6.84 -50.94
C ALA A 17 -18.24 7.01 -51.72
N ASP A 18 -19.23 7.66 -51.10
CA ASP A 18 -20.00 8.67 -51.82
C ASP A 18 -20.40 9.82 -50.90
N ARG A 19 -20.35 11.00 -51.50
CA ARG A 19 -20.29 12.36 -50.99
C ARG A 19 -21.57 13.03 -51.50
N ARG A 20 -22.32 13.73 -50.64
CA ARG A 20 -23.10 14.97 -50.92
C ARG A 20 -24.14 15.22 -49.80
N HIS A 21 -23.94 16.22 -48.96
CA HIS A 21 -24.63 17.51 -49.05
C HIS A 21 -24.14 18.47 -47.97
N LEU A 22 -24.04 19.74 -48.39
CA LEU A 22 -23.52 20.90 -47.69
C LEU A 22 -24.55 21.46 -46.70
N ALA A 23 -24.10 21.86 -45.51
CA ALA A 23 -24.61 23.06 -44.84
C ALA A 23 -23.58 23.53 -43.81
N ALA A 24 -23.01 24.70 -44.11
CA ALA A 24 -22.12 25.43 -43.24
C ALA A 24 -22.89 25.99 -42.03
N PHE A 25 -22.39 25.74 -40.82
CA PHE A 25 -22.62 26.60 -39.66
C PHE A 25 -21.28 26.83 -38.98
N ALA A 26 -20.63 27.92 -39.38
CA ALA A 26 -19.55 28.53 -38.62
C ALA A 26 -20.19 29.32 -37.47
N PHE A 27 -20.21 28.74 -36.27
CA PHE A 27 -20.30 29.51 -35.02
C PHE A 27 -18.91 29.53 -34.39
N LEU A 28 -18.17 30.60 -34.67
CA LEU A 28 -17.01 31.00 -33.89
C LEU A 28 -17.52 31.48 -32.52
N SER A 29 -17.52 30.59 -31.54
CA SER A 29 -17.44 30.99 -30.14
C SER A 29 -16.21 30.31 -29.55
N LEU A 30 -15.25 31.16 -29.21
CA LEU A 30 -14.01 30.87 -28.50
C LEU A 30 -14.24 29.99 -27.25
N PRO A 31 -13.19 29.26 -26.82
CA PRO A 31 -13.30 28.11 -25.94
C PRO A 31 -13.94 28.50 -24.62
N CYS A 32 -14.87 27.68 -24.15
CA CYS A 32 -15.17 27.62 -22.72
C CYS A 32 -13.86 27.19 -22.05
N ILE A 33 -13.09 28.19 -21.62
CA ILE A 33 -12.06 28.02 -20.61
C ILE A 33 -12.84 27.52 -19.41
N ASP A 34 -12.83 26.21 -19.19
CA ASP A 34 -13.32 25.65 -17.95
C ASP A 34 -12.57 26.36 -16.81
N PRO A 35 -13.26 27.13 -15.96
CA PRO A 35 -12.61 27.82 -14.87
C PRO A 35 -12.18 26.75 -13.89
N ILE A 36 -10.87 26.46 -13.89
CA ILE A 36 -10.22 25.68 -12.86
C ILE A 36 -10.87 24.29 -12.80
N SER A 37 -10.41 23.38 -13.67
CA SER A 37 -10.27 21.99 -13.26
C SER A 37 -9.65 22.04 -11.87
N ARG A 38 -10.49 21.79 -10.86
CA ARG A 38 -10.08 21.60 -9.48
C ARG A 38 -9.05 20.51 -9.59
N ALA A 39 -7.77 20.89 -9.64
CA ALA A 39 -6.69 19.94 -9.53
C ALA A 39 -7.08 19.20 -8.25
N ALA A 40 -7.47 17.92 -8.41
CA ALA A 40 -7.68 17.05 -7.28
C ALA A 40 -6.48 17.32 -6.39
N PRO A 41 -6.69 17.65 -5.09
CA PRO A 41 -5.58 18.04 -4.24
C PRO A 41 -4.49 17.02 -4.47
N ARG A 42 -3.30 17.48 -4.89
CA ARG A 42 -2.12 16.62 -4.97
C ARG A 42 -2.08 15.95 -3.61
N PHE A 43 -2.45 14.67 -3.58
CA PHE A 43 -3.05 14.05 -2.41
C PHE A 43 -2.17 14.35 -1.21
N ALA A 44 -2.71 15.00 -0.18
CA ALA A 44 -2.04 14.98 1.11
C ALA A 44 -1.89 13.49 1.45
N MET A 45 -0.65 13.01 1.56
CA MET A 45 -0.37 11.62 1.87
C MET A 45 -0.98 11.33 3.25
N ALA A 46 -1.78 10.28 3.34
CA ALA A 46 -2.41 9.86 4.58
C ALA A 46 -1.37 9.28 5.53
N LEU A 47 -0.38 8.56 4.99
CA LEU A 47 0.64 7.85 5.75
C LEU A 47 1.87 8.73 6.02
N HIS A 48 2.22 8.85 7.30
CA HIS A 48 3.40 9.56 7.79
C HIS A 48 4.25 8.63 8.63
N TRP A 49 5.56 8.85 8.67
CA TRP A 49 6.44 8.07 9.53
C TRP A 49 7.59 8.88 10.12
N THR A 50 8.05 8.45 11.28
CA THR A 50 9.25 8.96 11.94
C THR A 50 10.15 7.81 12.36
N ILE A 51 11.47 8.01 12.25
CA ILE A 51 12.48 7.09 12.76
C ILE A 51 13.17 7.77 13.94
N ASP A 52 13.06 7.17 15.11
CA ASP A 52 13.88 7.52 16.26
C ASP A 52 15.02 6.50 16.38
N THR A 53 16.23 6.94 16.02
CA THR A 53 17.44 6.11 16.07
C THR A 53 17.92 5.87 17.50
N ARG A 54 17.59 6.76 18.45
CA ARG A 54 17.99 6.61 19.86
C ARG A 54 17.19 5.51 20.54
N SER A 55 15.87 5.52 20.35
CA SER A 55 15.00 4.47 20.91
C SER A 55 14.90 3.23 20.01
N ARG A 56 15.42 3.31 18.77
CA ARG A 56 15.30 2.28 17.72
C ARG A 56 13.84 1.92 17.45
N LEU A 57 13.04 2.95 17.20
CA LEU A 57 11.60 2.87 16.99
C LEU A 57 11.22 3.58 15.68
N ILE A 58 10.39 2.91 14.89
CA ILE A 58 9.68 3.50 13.77
C ILE A 58 8.23 3.69 14.20
N VAL A 59 7.72 4.90 14.02
CA VAL A 59 6.28 5.19 14.22
C VAL A 59 5.72 5.57 12.88
N ALA A 60 4.77 4.79 12.36
CA ALA A 60 3.98 5.13 11.19
C ALA A 60 2.56 5.46 11.63
N THR A 61 2.07 6.65 11.31
CA THR A 61 0.71 7.09 11.61
C THR A 61 -0.03 7.35 10.32
N ALA A 62 -1.34 7.13 10.29
CA ALA A 62 -2.15 7.50 9.15
C ALA A 62 -3.47 8.18 9.53
N GLU A 63 -3.85 9.16 8.73
CA GLU A 63 -5.14 9.84 8.82
C GLU A 63 -5.77 9.93 7.43
N GLY A 64 -6.99 9.39 7.30
CA GLY A 64 -7.68 9.30 6.02
C GLY A 64 -7.37 8.02 5.24
N GLU A 65 -7.56 8.06 3.92
CA GLU A 65 -7.41 6.89 3.06
C GLU A 65 -5.95 6.66 2.66
N ILE A 66 -5.40 5.53 3.09
CA ILE A 66 -4.07 5.05 2.70
C ILE A 66 -4.14 4.44 1.30
N ARG A 67 -3.29 4.90 0.40
CA ARG A 67 -3.09 4.31 -0.93
C ARG A 67 -1.97 3.28 -0.93
N ALA A 68 -2.06 2.31 -1.84
CA ALA A 68 -1.02 1.30 -2.00
C ALA A 68 0.37 1.91 -2.29
N GLY A 69 0.41 3.04 -3.01
CA GLY A 69 1.65 3.79 -3.28
C GLY A 69 2.39 4.19 -2.00
N GLU A 70 1.65 4.68 -1.01
CA GLU A 70 2.22 5.14 0.26
C GLU A 70 2.79 3.97 1.08
N VAL A 71 2.12 2.81 1.02
CA VAL A 71 2.64 1.58 1.65
C VAL A 71 3.94 1.13 0.97
N ARG A 72 4.01 1.21 -0.37
CA ARG A 72 5.26 0.90 -1.11
C ARG A 72 6.38 1.86 -0.72
N ASP A 73 6.09 3.15 -0.62
CA ASP A 73 7.07 4.17 -0.24
C ASP A 73 7.59 3.94 1.18
N TYR A 74 6.70 3.60 2.12
CA TYR A 74 7.08 3.21 3.48
C TYR A 74 8.01 1.98 3.48
N LEU A 75 7.66 0.93 2.73
CA LEU A 75 8.48 -0.28 2.64
C LEU A 75 9.85 0.03 2.02
N ALA A 76 9.88 0.76 0.89
CA ALA A 76 11.12 1.18 0.25
C ALA A 76 12.01 2.01 1.19
N MET A 77 11.42 2.88 2.00
CA MET A 77 12.12 3.63 3.04
C MET A 77 12.76 2.69 4.08
N VAL A 78 12.01 1.72 4.63
CA VAL A 78 12.53 0.78 5.63
C VAL A 78 13.73 0.01 5.09
N ALA A 79 13.63 -0.50 3.86
CA ALA A 79 14.74 -1.18 3.19
C ALA A 79 15.93 -0.26 2.93
N GLY A 80 15.69 0.96 2.42
CA GLY A 80 16.74 1.92 2.09
C GLY A 80 17.52 2.39 3.33
N ALA A 81 16.80 2.64 4.44
CA ALA A 81 17.40 3.05 5.71
C ALA A 81 18.00 1.89 6.51
N ARG A 82 17.76 0.64 6.12
CA ARG A 82 18.23 -0.59 6.81
C ARG A 82 17.80 -0.66 8.27
N VAL A 83 16.56 -0.26 8.56
CA VAL A 83 15.98 -0.18 9.92
C VAL A 83 14.96 -1.30 10.20
N GLN A 84 15.02 -2.41 9.45
CA GLN A 84 14.09 -3.53 9.61
C GLN A 84 14.11 -4.18 11.02
N ASP A 85 15.20 -4.00 11.76
CA ASP A 85 15.39 -4.50 13.12
C ASP A 85 14.93 -3.51 14.21
N TYR A 86 14.33 -2.38 13.83
CA TYR A 86 13.74 -1.43 14.77
C TYR A 86 12.35 -1.92 15.17
N ARG A 87 11.94 -1.58 16.41
CA ARG A 87 10.56 -1.78 16.82
C ARG A 87 9.64 -0.90 15.97
N GLN A 88 8.43 -1.37 15.71
CA GLN A 88 7.49 -0.67 14.85
C GLN A 88 6.17 -0.44 15.58
N LEU A 89 5.69 0.80 15.53
CA LEU A 89 4.32 1.17 15.87
C LEU A 89 3.62 1.63 14.61
N PHE A 90 2.53 0.96 14.24
CA PHE A 90 1.61 1.40 13.19
C PHE A 90 0.33 1.90 13.83
N ASP A 91 0.05 3.19 13.75
CA ASP A 91 -1.21 3.78 14.20
C ASP A 91 -2.10 4.11 13.02
N PHE A 92 -3.04 3.22 12.75
CA PHE A 92 -4.05 3.34 11.70
C PHE A 92 -5.45 3.51 12.29
N SER A 93 -5.54 3.95 13.55
CA SER A 93 -6.83 4.15 14.25
C SER A 93 -7.73 5.17 13.56
N ARG A 94 -7.15 6.13 12.82
CA ARG A 94 -7.83 7.20 12.08
C ARG A 94 -7.74 7.02 10.56
N ALA A 95 -7.36 5.83 10.11
CA ALA A 95 -7.13 5.55 8.70
C ALA A 95 -8.09 4.49 8.16
N SER A 96 -8.35 4.58 6.87
CA SER A 96 -8.98 3.53 6.08
C SER A 96 -8.02 3.09 4.98
N ALA A 97 -8.21 1.86 4.50
CA ALA A 97 -7.49 1.35 3.34
C ALA A 97 -8.46 0.52 2.50
N ASN A 98 -8.57 0.87 1.23
CA ASN A 98 -9.39 0.16 0.26
C ASN A 98 -8.50 -0.30 -0.91
N PHE A 99 -7.73 -1.35 -0.67
CA PHE A 99 -6.87 -1.94 -1.68
C PHE A 99 -7.66 -2.92 -2.54
N SER A 100 -7.46 -2.83 -3.85
CA SER A 100 -7.93 -3.86 -4.78
C SER A 100 -7.28 -5.22 -4.47
N PRO A 101 -7.84 -6.33 -4.98
CA PRO A 101 -7.23 -7.65 -4.82
C PRO A 101 -5.79 -7.73 -5.37
N SER A 102 -5.51 -7.08 -6.50
CA SER A 102 -4.18 -7.01 -7.10
C SER A 102 -3.20 -6.24 -6.23
N GLU A 103 -3.60 -5.09 -5.70
CA GLU A 103 -2.78 -4.32 -4.77
C GLU A 103 -2.53 -5.09 -3.47
N THR A 104 -3.53 -5.78 -2.95
CA THR A 104 -3.39 -6.60 -1.73
C THR A 104 -2.36 -7.72 -1.93
N LEU A 105 -2.40 -8.41 -3.09
CA LEU A 105 -1.43 -9.44 -3.43
C LEU A 105 -0.01 -8.86 -3.55
N GLU A 106 0.11 -7.77 -4.31
CA GLU A 106 1.38 -7.08 -4.54
C GLU A 106 2.03 -6.63 -3.22
N LEU A 107 1.26 -5.93 -2.37
CA LEU A 107 1.71 -5.47 -1.06
C LEU A 107 2.08 -6.65 -0.16
N GLY A 108 1.30 -7.74 -0.19
CA GLY A 108 1.61 -8.97 0.55
C GLY A 108 2.98 -9.55 0.19
N VAL A 109 3.31 -9.61 -1.10
CA VAL A 109 4.63 -10.07 -1.57
C VAL A 109 5.75 -9.13 -1.10
N LEU A 110 5.56 -7.81 -1.21
CA LEU A 110 6.55 -6.82 -0.77
C LEU A 110 6.80 -6.90 0.75
N ILE A 111 5.73 -7.03 1.53
CA ILE A 111 5.77 -7.22 2.98
C ILE A 111 6.51 -8.51 3.33
N GLN A 112 6.27 -9.61 2.61
CA GLN A 112 6.97 -10.86 2.85
C GLN A 112 8.47 -10.75 2.52
N VAL A 113 8.84 -10.09 1.42
CA VAL A 113 10.24 -9.83 1.04
C VAL A 113 10.97 -9.05 2.12
N HIS A 114 10.34 -8.02 2.69
CA HIS A 114 10.92 -7.22 3.78
C HIS A 114 11.14 -8.02 5.07
N GLN A 115 10.32 -9.05 5.31
CA GLN A 115 10.37 -9.84 6.53
C GLN A 115 11.14 -11.16 6.38
N LYS A 116 11.87 -11.37 5.29
CA LYS A 116 12.63 -12.61 5.03
C LYS A 116 13.74 -12.91 6.05
N GLN A 117 14.13 -11.96 6.87
CA GLN A 117 15.05 -12.21 7.98
C GLN A 117 14.27 -12.20 9.31
N PRO A 118 14.41 -13.25 10.15
CA PRO A 118 13.86 -13.24 11.49
C PRO A 118 14.36 -12.00 12.24
N SER A 119 13.46 -11.05 12.50
CA SER A 119 13.74 -9.88 13.32
C SER A 119 13.18 -10.12 14.71
N SER A 120 13.99 -9.93 15.75
CA SER A 120 13.47 -9.89 17.13
C SER A 120 12.66 -8.62 17.44
N SER A 121 12.46 -7.75 16.45
CA SER A 121 11.76 -6.48 16.62
C SER A 121 10.25 -6.67 16.78
N ALA A 122 9.71 -6.09 17.85
CA ALA A 122 8.29 -6.11 18.12
C ALA A 122 7.53 -5.15 17.18
N LEU A 123 6.41 -5.60 16.64
CA LEU A 123 5.44 -4.79 15.89
C LEU A 123 4.16 -4.62 16.70
N ALA A 124 3.79 -3.38 16.98
CA ALA A 124 2.47 -3.03 17.50
C ALA A 124 1.63 -2.37 16.40
N VAL A 125 0.38 -2.78 16.26
CA VAL A 125 -0.56 -2.16 15.32
C VAL A 125 -1.78 -1.68 16.07
N VAL A 126 -2.13 -0.40 15.90
CA VAL A 126 -3.32 0.24 16.42
C VAL A 126 -4.33 0.37 15.30
N MET A 127 -5.51 -0.19 15.49
CA MET A 127 -6.58 -0.14 14.50
C MET A 127 -7.95 -0.31 15.17
N PRO A 128 -9.04 0.03 14.48
CA PRO A 128 -10.38 -0.31 14.92
C PRO A 128 -10.55 -1.83 15.05
N ASP A 129 -11.47 -2.27 15.92
CA ASP A 129 -11.72 -3.71 16.21
C ASP A 129 -12.11 -4.54 14.97
N ARG A 130 -12.57 -3.88 13.89
CA ARG A 130 -12.96 -4.51 12.63
C ARG A 130 -12.25 -3.84 11.45
N PRO A 131 -11.03 -4.27 11.09
CA PRO A 131 -10.36 -3.79 9.90
C PRO A 131 -11.05 -4.30 8.63
N ALA A 132 -10.85 -3.59 7.51
CA ALA A 132 -11.27 -4.06 6.19
C ALA A 132 -10.59 -5.38 5.84
N GLU A 133 -11.25 -6.23 5.04
CA GLU A 133 -10.74 -7.57 4.72
C GLU A 133 -9.34 -7.55 4.09
N ALA A 134 -9.09 -6.61 3.18
CA ALA A 134 -7.76 -6.43 2.58
C ALA A 134 -6.68 -6.17 3.63
N VAL A 135 -6.97 -5.32 4.62
CA VAL A 135 -6.05 -5.03 5.74
C VAL A 135 -5.86 -6.27 6.61
N ALA A 136 -6.93 -6.99 6.94
CA ALA A 136 -6.84 -8.24 7.70
C ALA A 136 -5.95 -9.28 7.02
N ARG A 137 -6.01 -9.40 5.69
CA ARG A 137 -5.10 -10.27 4.91
C ARG A 137 -3.64 -9.84 5.02
N LEU A 138 -3.35 -8.54 4.89
CA LEU A 138 -1.98 -8.03 5.05
C LEU A 138 -1.44 -8.24 6.47
N LEU A 139 -2.29 -8.09 7.50
CA LEU A 139 -1.93 -8.42 8.89
C LEU A 139 -1.58 -9.91 9.04
N GLY A 140 -2.38 -10.79 8.44
CA GLY A 140 -2.12 -12.23 8.43
C GLY A 140 -0.74 -12.55 7.84
N ILE A 141 -0.37 -11.89 6.74
CA ILE A 141 0.96 -12.04 6.12
C ILE A 141 2.06 -11.52 7.06
N MET A 142 1.87 -10.37 7.71
CA MET A 142 2.84 -9.86 8.70
C MET A 142 3.01 -10.78 9.92
N ALA A 143 1.96 -11.51 10.29
CA ALA A 143 1.99 -12.47 11.39
C ALA A 143 2.69 -13.80 11.05
N THR A 144 3.00 -14.06 9.76
CA THR A 144 3.71 -15.30 9.36
C THR A 144 5.19 -15.33 9.77
N VAL A 145 5.74 -14.18 10.15
CA VAL A 145 7.15 -14.02 10.48
C VAL A 145 7.34 -14.19 11.97
N GLN A 146 8.42 -14.88 12.38
CA GLN A 146 8.77 -15.09 13.78
C GLN A 146 9.25 -13.79 14.45
N ARG A 147 8.32 -12.88 14.69
CA ARG A 147 8.52 -11.65 15.47
C ARG A 147 7.33 -11.41 16.40
N PRO A 148 7.52 -10.80 17.58
CA PRO A 148 6.41 -10.42 18.42
C PRO A 148 5.50 -9.42 17.70
N MET A 149 4.23 -9.76 17.48
CA MET A 149 3.24 -8.86 16.88
C MET A 149 1.98 -8.79 17.75
N ARG A 150 1.44 -7.59 17.97
CA ARG A 150 0.19 -7.42 18.74
C ARG A 150 -0.67 -6.26 18.23
N LEU A 151 -1.99 -6.47 18.25
CA LEU A 151 -3.00 -5.47 17.92
C LEU A 151 -3.47 -4.74 19.19
N PHE A 152 -3.76 -3.45 19.05
CA PHE A 152 -4.24 -2.57 20.12
C PHE A 152 -5.38 -1.68 19.61
N GLY A 153 -6.28 -1.29 20.51
CA GLY A 153 -7.28 -0.26 20.22
C GLY A 153 -6.79 1.17 20.53
N LYS A 154 -5.65 1.33 21.20
CA LYS A 154 -5.12 2.64 21.63
C LYS A 154 -3.59 2.74 21.48
N PRO A 155 -3.04 3.88 21.02
CA PRO A 155 -1.59 4.06 20.84
C PRO A 155 -0.78 3.99 22.14
N GLU A 156 -1.31 4.45 23.26
CA GLU A 156 -0.58 4.51 24.53
C GLU A 156 -0.27 3.09 25.05
N ALA A 157 -1.24 2.17 24.90
CA ALA A 157 -1.06 0.77 25.27
C ALA A 157 -0.02 0.07 24.38
N ALA A 158 -0.02 0.39 23.08
CA ALA A 158 0.94 -0.12 22.11
C ALA A 158 2.37 0.33 22.43
N LEU A 159 2.57 1.63 22.67
CA LEU A 159 3.86 2.20 23.05
C LEU A 159 4.40 1.60 24.35
N LYS A 160 3.54 1.46 25.36
CA LYS A 160 3.91 0.82 26.63
C LYS A 160 4.41 -0.61 26.40
N TRP A 161 3.70 -1.39 25.60
CA TRP A 161 4.09 -2.78 25.29
C TRP A 161 5.40 -2.88 24.50
N LEU A 162 5.68 -1.92 23.60
CA LEU A 162 6.93 -1.81 22.85
C LEU A 162 8.12 -1.39 23.73
N GLY A 163 7.88 -0.72 24.85
CA GLY A 163 8.91 -0.34 25.83
C GLY A 163 9.35 -1.47 26.75
N GLU A 164 8.60 -2.57 26.79
CA GLU A 164 8.92 -3.73 27.62
C GLU A 164 10.01 -4.63 26.97
N PRO A 165 10.96 -5.19 27.75
CA PRO A 165 11.99 -6.09 27.21
C PRO A 165 11.39 -7.36 26.57
N VAL A 166 11.74 -7.65 25.31
CA VAL A 166 11.26 -8.81 24.55
C VAL A 166 11.65 -10.15 25.20
N ALA A 167 12.83 -10.21 25.84
CA ALA A 167 13.38 -11.43 26.45
C ALA A 167 12.54 -12.00 27.60
N ARG A 168 11.73 -11.20 28.30
CA ARG A 168 10.93 -11.68 29.45
C ARG A 168 9.66 -12.43 29.04
N ARG A 169 9.43 -12.62 27.74
CA ARG A 169 8.13 -13.00 27.19
C ARG A 169 8.11 -14.36 26.48
N LEU A 170 9.21 -14.78 25.86
CA LEU A 170 9.32 -16.12 25.26
C LEU A 170 9.35 -17.25 26.31
N ASP A 171 9.79 -16.93 27.53
CA ASP A 171 9.86 -17.90 28.64
C ASP A 171 8.48 -18.22 29.25
N LYS A 172 7.47 -17.38 29.02
CA LYS A 172 6.14 -17.54 29.63
C LYS A 172 5.15 -18.36 28.80
N ASP A 173 5.42 -18.51 27.51
CA ASP A 173 4.54 -19.24 26.57
C ASP A 173 5.05 -20.67 26.31
N LEU A 174 6.12 -21.10 27.01
CA LEU A 174 6.71 -22.44 26.98
C LEU A 174 6.60 -23.18 28.34
N ALA A 175 5.84 -22.65 29.30
CA ALA A 175 5.64 -23.22 30.63
C ALA A 175 4.20 -23.68 30.85
#